data_AF-A0A928XDM1-F1
#
_entry.id   AF-A0A928XDM1-F1
#
_cell.length_a   1.000
_cell.length_b   1.000
_cell.length_c   1.000
_cell.angle_alpha   90.00
_cell.angle_beta   90.00
_cell.angle_gamma   90.00
#
_symmetry.space_group_name_H-M   'P 1'
#
loop_
_entity.id
_entity.type
_entity.pdbx_description
1 polymer ?
#
loop_
_entity_poly.entity_id
_entity_poly.type
_entity_poly.pdbx_seq_one_letter_code
_entity_poly.pdbx_strand_id
1 'polypeptide(L)'
;MNISYLNTKGIIAIITVVMLAACQGQPTSSADRGESHYFVETGHTVRGDFWHFFNVYGGVESLGYPLTEEIVANGWTVQYFEKGRLERHPENEPAYRITVGWLGDLLQRRRPPLPPQLIPRADDPNRRYFPESGHTASGDFLRYFDTHGGTVRFGLPISEPFLEAGRLTQDFQSARFFWTPEGNPPVMLEEIGRVYWELSQVDNNLAEDKGEAEKNK
;
A
#
# COMPACT_ATOMS: atom_id res chain seq x y z
N MET A 1 13.51 -29.08 -82.98
CA MET A 1 14.64 -28.81 -83.89
C MET A 1 15.68 -28.03 -83.08
N ASN A 2 16.91 -28.56 -83.00
CA ASN A 2 18.16 -27.95 -82.49
C ASN A 2 18.26 -27.66 -80.97
N ILE A 3 18.86 -28.54 -80.16
CA ILE A 3 20.29 -28.74 -79.81
C ILE A 3 20.92 -27.50 -79.14
N SER A 4 21.50 -27.68 -77.94
CA SER A 4 22.92 -27.37 -77.59
C SER A 4 23.13 -26.83 -76.17
N TYR A 5 23.90 -27.57 -75.38
CA TYR A 5 24.66 -27.12 -74.21
C TYR A 5 26.01 -26.51 -74.68
N LEU A 6 26.51 -25.45 -74.01
CA LEU A 6 27.94 -25.13 -73.82
C LEU A 6 28.07 -24.00 -72.75
N ASN A 7 28.44 -24.26 -71.51
CA ASN A 7 29.79 -24.28 -70.90
C ASN A 7 30.67 -23.02 -71.15
N THR A 8 31.16 -22.36 -70.08
CA THR A 8 32.61 -22.22 -69.74
C THR A 8 32.88 -21.20 -68.60
N LYS A 9 33.33 -21.75 -67.45
CA LYS A 9 34.36 -21.30 -66.47
C LYS A 9 34.37 -19.87 -65.91
N GLY A 10 34.26 -19.80 -64.57
CA GLY A 10 34.78 -18.71 -63.72
C GLY A 10 34.80 -19.15 -62.26
N ILE A 11 35.95 -19.64 -61.79
CA ILE A 11 36.25 -19.97 -60.40
C ILE A 11 36.40 -18.67 -59.60
N ILE A 12 35.84 -18.59 -58.40
CA ILE A 12 36.50 -18.08 -57.17
C ILE A 12 35.55 -18.35 -55.98
N ALA A 13 36.08 -19.09 -55.00
CA ALA A 13 35.48 -19.36 -53.70
C ALA A 13 35.44 -18.10 -52.84
N ILE A 14 34.42 -17.93 -51.98
CA ILE A 14 34.51 -17.21 -50.71
C ILE A 14 33.39 -17.73 -49.76
N ILE A 15 33.84 -18.50 -48.76
CA ILE A 15 33.58 -18.36 -47.32
C ILE A 15 32.12 -18.34 -46.82
N THR A 16 31.77 -19.46 -46.19
CA THR A 16 30.87 -19.66 -45.03
C THR A 16 30.50 -18.42 -44.20
N VAL A 17 29.21 -18.28 -43.86
CA VAL A 17 28.73 -18.15 -42.46
C VAL A 17 27.33 -18.77 -42.35
N VAL A 18 27.23 -19.79 -41.50
CA VAL A 18 25.97 -20.30 -40.93
C VAL A 18 25.47 -19.28 -39.92
N MET A 19 24.26 -18.73 -40.09
CA MET A 19 23.56 -18.02 -39.02
C MET A 19 22.36 -18.85 -38.56
N LEU A 20 22.60 -19.75 -37.61
CA LEU A 20 21.61 -20.11 -36.61
C LEU A 20 21.80 -19.15 -35.44
N ALA A 21 20.96 -18.13 -35.35
CA ALA A 21 20.79 -17.37 -34.12
C ALA A 21 19.36 -17.62 -33.63
N ALA A 22 19.17 -18.74 -32.94
CA ALA A 22 18.04 -18.87 -32.03
C ALA A 22 18.30 -17.90 -30.87
N CYS A 23 17.67 -16.73 -30.90
CA CYS A 23 17.53 -15.89 -29.71
C CYS A 23 16.66 -16.66 -28.71
N GLN A 24 17.27 -17.53 -27.91
CA GLN A 24 16.66 -17.93 -26.65
C GLN A 24 16.66 -16.69 -25.77
N GLY A 25 15.53 -15.99 -25.73
CA GLY A 25 15.23 -15.06 -24.67
C GLY A 25 15.21 -15.85 -23.37
N GLN A 26 16.30 -15.82 -22.62
CA GLN A 26 16.26 -16.24 -21.23
C GLN A 26 15.20 -15.38 -20.55
N PRO A 27 14.25 -15.94 -19.79
CA PRO A 27 13.50 -15.13 -18.85
C PRO A 27 14.52 -14.62 -17.84
N THR A 28 14.98 -13.38 -18.02
CA THR A 28 15.61 -12.65 -16.94
C THR A 28 14.50 -12.39 -15.94
N SER A 29 14.27 -13.34 -15.06
CA SER A 29 13.70 -13.02 -13.75
C SER A 29 14.81 -12.31 -12.99
N SER A 30 15.10 -11.07 -13.39
CA SER A 30 15.68 -10.09 -12.48
C SER A 30 14.60 -9.87 -11.43
N ALA A 31 14.61 -10.70 -10.39
CA ALA A 31 14.19 -10.22 -9.09
C ALA A 31 15.10 -9.02 -8.82
N ASP A 32 14.59 -7.85 -9.19
CA ASP A 32 15.12 -6.57 -8.80
C ASP A 32 15.33 -6.67 -7.30
N ARG A 33 16.59 -6.77 -6.87
CA ARG A 33 16.95 -6.49 -5.48
C ARG A 33 16.80 -4.99 -5.36
N GLY A 34 15.54 -4.54 -5.38
CA GLY A 34 15.17 -3.15 -5.38
C GLY A 34 15.81 -2.46 -4.19
N GLU A 35 15.94 -1.14 -4.31
CA GLU A 35 16.50 -0.27 -3.28
C GLU A 35 16.01 -0.67 -1.88
N SER A 36 16.93 -0.78 -0.94
CA SER A 36 16.70 -1.31 0.40
C SER A 36 17.24 -0.33 1.42
N HIS A 37 16.41 0.03 2.40
CA HIS A 37 16.74 1.04 3.40
C HIS A 37 16.50 0.52 4.82
N TYR A 38 17.54 0.54 5.63
CA TYR A 38 17.51 0.08 7.02
C TYR A 38 17.24 1.24 7.97
N PHE A 39 16.34 1.04 8.93
CA PHE A 39 15.99 2.00 9.97
C PHE A 39 16.58 1.56 11.30
N VAL A 40 17.53 2.34 11.83
CA VAL A 40 18.23 2.02 13.08
C VAL A 40 17.31 2.13 14.30
N GLU A 41 16.28 2.96 14.21
CA GLU A 41 15.31 3.26 15.25
C GLU A 41 14.48 2.04 15.64
N THR A 42 14.18 1.17 14.68
CA THR A 42 13.35 -0.03 14.89
C THR A 42 14.05 -1.33 14.51
N GLY A 43 15.19 -1.26 13.82
CA GLY A 43 15.94 -2.43 13.38
C GLY A 43 15.32 -3.15 12.17
N HIS A 44 14.45 -2.46 11.43
CA HIS A 44 13.73 -3.03 10.29
C HIS A 44 14.14 -2.40 8.96
N THR A 45 13.93 -3.15 7.89
CA THR A 45 14.27 -2.75 6.52
C THR A 45 13.02 -2.56 5.67
N VAL A 46 13.01 -1.53 4.83
CA VAL A 46 11.99 -1.34 3.78
C VAL A 46 12.68 -1.45 2.44
N ARG A 47 12.12 -2.21 1.49
CA ARG A 47 12.78 -2.50 0.21
C ARG A 47 11.83 -2.52 -0.99
N GLY A 48 12.40 -2.43 -2.20
CA GLY A 48 11.69 -2.59 -3.47
C GLY A 48 10.48 -1.65 -3.61
N ASP A 49 9.37 -2.19 -4.11
CA ASP A 49 8.16 -1.40 -4.36
C ASP A 49 7.57 -0.77 -3.08
N PHE A 50 7.76 -1.39 -1.92
CA PHE A 50 7.36 -0.80 -0.64
C PHE A 50 8.22 0.40 -0.28
N TRP A 51 9.53 0.33 -0.52
CA TRP A 51 10.42 1.49 -0.34
C TRP A 51 10.05 2.63 -1.29
N HIS A 52 9.78 2.32 -2.56
CA HIS A 52 9.37 3.32 -3.53
C HIS A 52 8.07 4.02 -3.10
N PHE A 53 7.04 3.26 -2.74
CA PHE A 53 5.78 3.82 -2.25
C PHE A 53 6.00 4.65 -0.98
N PHE A 54 6.74 4.11 -0.01
CA PHE A 54 7.06 4.78 1.25
C PHE A 54 7.70 6.15 1.00
N ASN A 55 8.72 6.21 0.14
CA ASN A 55 9.44 7.46 -0.15
C ASN A 55 8.56 8.48 -0.90
N VAL A 56 7.78 8.03 -1.89
CA VAL A 56 6.89 8.90 -2.68
C VAL A 56 5.80 9.54 -1.82
N TYR A 57 5.27 8.82 -0.84
CA TYR A 57 4.13 9.27 -0.02
C TYR A 57 4.53 9.84 1.34
N GLY A 58 5.78 10.31 1.50
CA GLY A 58 6.21 11.12 2.64
C GLY A 58 6.93 10.35 3.76
N GLY A 59 7.31 9.10 3.52
CA GLY A 59 8.19 8.30 4.38
C GLY A 59 7.76 8.23 5.85
N VAL A 60 8.70 8.46 6.76
CA VAL A 60 8.51 8.36 8.22
C VAL A 60 7.46 9.35 8.73
N GLU A 61 7.41 10.57 8.20
CA GLU A 61 6.38 11.54 8.58
C GLU A 61 4.97 10.98 8.27
N SER A 62 4.89 10.22 7.19
CA SER A 62 3.64 9.69 6.66
C SER A 62 3.19 8.38 7.31
N LEU A 63 4.01 7.34 7.24
CA LEU A 63 3.68 5.99 7.71
C LEU A 63 4.35 5.65 9.05
N GLY A 64 5.26 6.49 9.55
CA GLY A 64 6.11 6.18 10.69
C GLY A 64 7.20 5.19 10.35
N TYR A 65 7.92 4.72 11.36
CA TYR A 65 8.96 3.72 11.18
C TYR A 65 8.37 2.32 10.88
N PRO A 66 9.09 1.47 10.15
CA PRO A 66 8.70 0.08 9.98
C PRO A 66 8.70 -0.66 11.32
N LEU A 67 7.71 -1.52 11.53
CA LEU A 67 7.54 -2.39 12.72
C LEU A 67 7.84 -3.86 12.43
N THR A 68 7.94 -4.22 11.16
CA THR A 68 8.18 -5.59 10.70
C THR A 68 9.05 -5.57 9.46
N GLU A 69 9.57 -6.73 9.08
CA GLU A 69 9.95 -7.01 7.69
C GLU A 69 8.69 -7.25 6.84
N GLU A 70 8.88 -7.46 5.52
CA GLU A 70 7.82 -8.00 4.67
C GLU A 70 7.41 -9.42 5.13
N ILE A 71 6.13 -9.60 5.45
CA ILE A 71 5.54 -10.88 5.85
C ILE A 71 4.34 -11.22 4.95
N VAL A 72 3.86 -12.45 5.01
CA VAL A 72 2.62 -12.85 4.32
C VAL A 72 1.46 -12.83 5.31
N ALA A 73 0.42 -12.06 5.00
CA ALA A 73 -0.82 -12.02 5.78
C ALA A 73 -2.02 -12.05 4.82
N ASN A 74 -2.99 -12.94 5.08
CA ASN A 74 -4.20 -13.10 4.26
C ASN A 74 -3.93 -13.30 2.76
N GLY A 75 -2.81 -13.94 2.42
CA GLY A 75 -2.42 -14.21 1.02
C GLY A 75 -1.69 -13.07 0.32
N TRP A 76 -1.49 -11.92 0.97
CA TRP A 76 -0.75 -10.79 0.45
C TRP A 76 0.59 -10.62 1.15
N THR A 77 1.59 -10.09 0.44
CA THR A 77 2.80 -9.56 1.07
C THR A 77 2.45 -8.24 1.72
N VAL A 78 2.73 -8.11 3.02
CA VAL A 78 2.44 -6.91 3.80
C VAL A 78 3.65 -6.50 4.63
N GLN A 79 3.72 -5.21 4.97
CA GLN A 79 4.67 -4.70 5.95
C GLN A 79 3.96 -3.68 6.85
N TYR A 80 4.15 -3.82 8.16
CA TYR A 80 3.56 -2.92 9.14
C TYR A 80 4.52 -1.78 9.44
N PHE A 81 3.95 -0.59 9.60
CA PHE A 81 4.59 0.64 10.02
C PHE A 81 3.82 1.20 11.22
N GLU A 82 4.35 2.19 11.92
CA GLU A 82 3.67 2.76 13.09
C GLU A 82 2.26 3.28 12.73
N LYS A 83 2.13 4.04 11.66
CA LYS A 83 0.89 4.73 11.27
C LYS A 83 0.15 4.05 10.11
N GLY A 84 0.53 2.83 9.71
CA GLY A 84 -0.13 2.14 8.61
C GLY A 84 0.40 0.74 8.31
N ARG A 85 -0.17 0.12 7.27
CA ARG A 85 0.30 -1.15 6.70
C ARG A 85 0.39 -0.97 5.19
N LEU A 86 1.48 -1.39 4.56
CA LEU A 86 1.53 -1.51 3.10
C LEU A 86 1.18 -2.93 2.69
N GLU A 87 0.47 -3.04 1.56
CA GLU A 87 0.00 -4.30 1.01
C GLU A 87 0.37 -4.39 -0.47
N ARG A 88 0.82 -5.57 -0.90
CA ARG A 88 1.10 -5.88 -2.30
C ARG A 88 -0.01 -6.75 -2.89
N HIS A 89 -0.72 -6.18 -3.85
CA HIS A 89 -1.80 -6.79 -4.64
C HIS A 89 -1.32 -7.07 -6.06
N PRO A 90 -0.67 -8.22 -6.35
CA PRO A 90 -0.15 -8.54 -7.68
C PRO A 90 -1.23 -8.60 -8.77
N GLU A 91 -2.48 -8.81 -8.38
CA GLU A 91 -3.68 -8.79 -9.23
C GLU A 91 -4.02 -7.42 -9.79
N ASN A 92 -3.53 -6.34 -9.17
CA ASN A 92 -3.74 -4.98 -9.67
C ASN A 92 -2.77 -4.66 -10.81
N GLU A 93 -3.17 -3.68 -11.64
CA GLU A 93 -2.28 -3.05 -12.61
C GLU A 93 -0.98 -2.56 -11.92
N PRO A 94 0.19 -2.62 -12.60
CA PRO A 94 1.48 -2.33 -11.98
C PRO A 94 1.53 -1.06 -11.15
N ALA A 95 0.87 0.02 -11.59
CA ALA A 95 0.84 1.31 -10.90
C ALA A 95 0.04 1.32 -9.58
N TYR A 96 -0.80 0.30 -9.34
CA TYR A 96 -1.71 0.21 -8.18
C TYR A 96 -1.48 -1.04 -7.35
N ARG A 97 -0.35 -1.73 -7.52
CA ARG A 97 -0.04 -2.95 -6.77
C ARG A 97 0.25 -2.69 -5.30
N ILE A 98 0.76 -1.50 -4.95
CA ILE A 98 1.05 -1.14 -3.57
C ILE A 98 -0.05 -0.22 -3.06
N THR A 99 -0.69 -0.63 -1.97
CA THR A 99 -1.78 0.13 -1.34
C THR A 99 -1.52 0.27 0.16
N VAL A 100 -2.18 1.26 0.78
CA VAL A 100 -2.23 1.36 2.25
C VAL A 100 -3.43 0.56 2.74
N GLY A 101 -3.15 -0.39 3.62
CA GLY A 101 -4.14 -1.27 4.21
C GLY A 101 -5.21 -0.56 5.01
N TRP A 102 -6.44 -1.06 4.91
CA TRP A 102 -7.62 -0.47 5.55
C TRP A 102 -7.70 -0.85 7.04
N LEU A 103 -6.69 -0.47 7.82
CA LEU A 103 -6.58 -0.81 9.23
C LEU A 103 -7.74 -0.25 10.09
N GLY A 104 -8.33 0.88 9.72
CA GLY A 104 -9.53 1.41 10.38
C GLY A 104 -10.76 0.51 10.21
N ASP A 105 -10.96 -0.04 9.01
CA ASP A 105 -12.01 -1.04 8.76
C ASP A 105 -11.69 -2.37 9.49
N LEU A 106 -10.43 -2.83 9.46
CA LEU A 106 -9.99 -4.05 10.15
C LEU A 106 -10.11 -3.95 11.67
N LEU A 107 -9.94 -2.75 12.23
CA LEU A 107 -10.19 -2.44 13.65
C LEU A 107 -11.67 -2.17 13.96
N GLN A 108 -12.58 -2.37 13.00
CA GLN A 108 -14.03 -2.21 13.15
C GLN A 108 -14.45 -0.81 13.63
N ARG A 109 -13.77 0.25 13.15
CA ARG A 109 -14.01 1.63 13.59
C ARG A 109 -15.10 2.37 12.80
N ARG A 110 -15.62 1.74 11.75
CA ARG A 110 -16.67 2.32 10.92
C ARG A 110 -17.92 2.65 11.75
N ARG A 111 -18.42 3.87 11.60
CA ARG A 111 -19.64 4.36 12.23
C ARG A 111 -20.80 4.38 11.22
N PRO A 112 -22.06 4.49 11.67
CA PRO A 112 -23.19 4.66 10.75
C PRO A 112 -23.00 5.86 9.82
N PRO A 113 -23.39 5.75 8.54
CA PRO A 113 -23.26 6.84 7.57
C PRO A 113 -24.14 8.03 7.95
N LEU A 114 -23.82 9.18 7.37
CA LEU A 114 -24.56 10.41 7.60
C LEU A 114 -26.00 10.27 7.05
N PRO A 115 -27.03 10.59 7.84
CA PRO A 115 -28.41 10.62 7.37
C PRO A 115 -28.57 11.58 6.18
N PRO A 116 -29.45 11.28 5.19
CA PRO A 116 -29.63 12.12 4.01
C PRO A 116 -29.91 13.60 4.30
N GLN A 117 -30.59 13.89 5.42
CA GLN A 117 -30.96 15.26 5.81
C GLN A 117 -29.78 16.09 6.32
N LEU A 118 -28.65 15.44 6.66
CA LEU A 118 -27.45 16.10 7.16
C LEU A 118 -26.34 16.21 6.10
N ILE A 119 -26.54 15.63 4.91
CA ILE A 119 -25.59 15.71 3.80
C ILE A 119 -25.39 17.19 3.42
N PRO A 120 -24.14 17.69 3.41
CA PRO A 120 -23.85 19.08 3.05
C PRO A 120 -24.16 19.32 1.57
N ARG A 121 -24.30 20.60 1.20
CA ARG A 121 -24.39 20.96 -0.22
C ARG A 121 -23.08 20.65 -0.92
N ALA A 122 -23.16 20.33 -2.21
CA ALA A 122 -22.00 19.96 -3.01
C ALA A 122 -20.94 21.08 -3.12
N ASP A 123 -21.35 22.34 -2.94
CA ASP A 123 -20.52 23.54 -3.00
C ASP A 123 -20.06 24.04 -1.62
N ASP A 124 -20.22 23.24 -0.55
CA ASP A 124 -19.73 23.60 0.78
C ASP A 124 -18.19 23.72 0.79
N PRO A 125 -17.63 24.91 1.06
CA PRO A 125 -16.18 25.11 0.98
C PRO A 125 -15.40 24.42 2.11
N ASN A 126 -16.09 24.00 3.18
CA ASN A 126 -15.48 23.46 4.39
C ASN A 126 -15.81 21.99 4.64
N ARG A 127 -16.68 21.38 3.84
CA ARG A 127 -17.12 19.99 4.00
C ARG A 127 -17.20 19.30 2.65
N ARG A 128 -16.61 18.11 2.54
CA ARG A 128 -16.76 17.24 1.37
C ARG A 128 -17.48 15.97 1.78
N TYR A 129 -18.58 15.65 1.11
CA TYR A 129 -19.27 14.38 1.24
C TYR A 129 -18.69 13.35 0.28
N PHE A 130 -18.46 12.14 0.79
CA PHE A 130 -17.95 10.99 0.05
C PHE A 130 -19.10 9.97 -0.08
N PRO A 131 -19.83 9.94 -1.20
CA PRO A 131 -21.00 9.08 -1.36
C PRO A 131 -20.67 7.58 -1.26
N GLU A 132 -19.43 7.18 -1.59
CA GLU A 132 -18.96 5.80 -1.55
C GLU A 132 -18.91 5.23 -0.13
N SER A 133 -18.60 6.07 0.88
CA SER A 133 -18.60 5.65 2.27
C SER A 133 -19.78 6.19 3.07
N GLY A 134 -20.47 7.21 2.57
CA GLY A 134 -21.59 7.88 3.24
C GLY A 134 -21.15 8.85 4.34
N HIS A 135 -19.91 9.32 4.32
CA HIS A 135 -19.34 10.20 5.35
C HIS A 135 -18.80 11.51 4.78
N THR A 136 -18.58 12.50 5.65
CA THR A 136 -17.92 13.75 5.29
C THR A 136 -16.53 13.88 5.90
N ALA A 137 -15.62 14.57 5.23
CA ALA A 137 -14.47 15.18 5.87
C ALA A 137 -14.66 16.70 5.89
N SER A 138 -14.20 17.37 6.95
CA SER A 138 -14.44 18.81 7.12
C SER A 138 -13.28 19.56 7.76
N GLY A 139 -13.20 20.87 7.50
CA GLY A 139 -12.27 21.79 8.17
C GLY A 139 -10.81 21.34 8.07
N ASP A 140 -10.11 21.36 9.20
CA ASP A 140 -8.70 20.97 9.28
C ASP A 140 -8.43 19.54 8.82
N PHE A 141 -9.33 18.60 9.11
CA PHE A 141 -9.19 17.22 8.65
C PHE A 141 -9.31 17.11 7.13
N LEU A 142 -10.26 17.80 6.50
CA LEU A 142 -10.37 17.84 5.04
C LEU A 142 -9.13 18.47 4.39
N ARG A 143 -8.65 19.59 4.94
CA ARG A 143 -7.45 20.26 4.44
C ARG A 143 -6.20 19.39 4.57
N TYR A 144 -6.04 18.70 5.70
CA TYR A 144 -4.93 17.78 5.90
C TYR A 144 -5.03 16.61 4.92
N PHE A 145 -6.22 15.99 4.81
CA PHE A 145 -6.50 14.92 3.87
C PHE A 145 -6.10 15.29 2.44
N ASP A 146 -6.55 16.44 1.93
CA ASP A 146 -6.29 16.89 0.56
C ASP A 146 -4.82 17.15 0.27
N THR A 147 -4.09 17.69 1.26
CA THR A 147 -2.68 18.06 1.09
C THR A 147 -1.69 16.92 1.36
N HIS A 148 -2.15 15.79 1.91
CA HIS A 148 -1.28 14.70 2.36
C HIS A 148 -1.59 13.34 1.68
N GLY A 149 -2.12 13.37 0.46
CA GLY A 149 -2.29 12.17 -0.37
C GLY A 149 -3.71 11.61 -0.41
N GLY A 150 -4.67 12.25 0.27
CA GLY A 150 -6.11 11.98 0.14
C GLY A 150 -6.46 10.50 0.24
N THR A 151 -7.32 10.04 -0.67
CA THR A 151 -7.84 8.65 -0.68
C THR A 151 -6.74 7.62 -0.92
N VAL A 152 -5.64 7.96 -1.58
CA VAL A 152 -4.54 7.02 -1.83
C VAL A 152 -3.86 6.63 -0.51
N ARG A 153 -3.71 7.58 0.41
CA ARG A 153 -3.03 7.35 1.69
C ARG A 153 -4.00 6.93 2.80
N PHE A 154 -5.14 7.58 2.90
CA PHE A 154 -6.04 7.44 4.04
C PHE A 154 -7.27 6.57 3.76
N GLY A 155 -7.56 6.30 2.48
CA GLY A 155 -8.84 5.76 2.06
C GLY A 155 -9.99 6.74 2.30
N LEU A 156 -11.22 6.24 2.32
CA LEU A 156 -12.41 7.06 2.56
C LEU A 156 -12.62 7.36 4.05
N PRO A 157 -13.29 8.45 4.43
CA PRO A 157 -13.77 8.62 5.80
C PRO A 157 -14.79 7.52 6.14
N ILE A 158 -14.68 6.97 7.34
CA ILE A 158 -15.59 5.92 7.87
C ILE A 158 -16.31 6.38 9.14
N SER A 159 -16.17 7.65 9.50
CA SER A 159 -16.92 8.32 10.55
C SER A 159 -17.06 9.81 10.22
N GLU A 160 -18.04 10.47 10.83
CA GLU A 160 -17.98 11.93 11.04
C GLU A 160 -16.94 12.27 12.12
N PRO A 161 -16.49 13.52 12.27
CA PRO A 161 -15.70 13.93 13.42
C PRO A 161 -16.46 13.75 14.75
N PHE A 162 -15.80 13.22 15.76
CA PHE A 162 -16.36 12.99 17.10
C PHE A 162 -15.34 13.27 18.20
N LEU A 163 -15.78 13.43 19.44
CA LEU A 163 -14.87 13.52 20.59
C LEU A 163 -14.54 12.11 21.11
N GLU A 164 -13.25 11.82 21.22
CA GLU A 164 -12.69 10.59 21.80
C GLU A 164 -11.64 11.01 22.83
N ALA A 165 -11.80 10.59 24.09
CA ALA A 165 -10.87 10.96 25.18
C ALA A 165 -10.51 12.47 25.23
N GLY A 166 -11.47 13.34 24.93
CA GLY A 166 -11.29 14.80 24.94
C GLY A 166 -10.63 15.40 23.68
N ARG A 167 -10.36 14.59 22.65
CA ARG A 167 -9.79 15.04 21.38
C ARG A 167 -10.82 14.93 20.28
N LEU A 168 -10.87 15.94 19.40
CA LEU A 168 -11.63 15.80 18.16
C LEU A 168 -10.91 14.78 17.27
N THR A 169 -11.63 13.76 16.84
CA THR A 169 -11.10 12.58 16.14
C THR A 169 -11.97 12.26 14.94
N GLN A 170 -11.36 11.74 13.88
CA GLN A 170 -12.07 11.19 12.74
C GLN A 170 -11.37 9.93 12.24
N ASP A 171 -12.17 8.89 11.97
CA ASP A 171 -11.71 7.63 11.42
C ASP A 171 -11.84 7.59 9.89
N PHE A 172 -10.81 7.06 9.25
CA PHE A 172 -10.71 6.75 7.83
C PHE A 172 -10.41 5.26 7.66
N GLN A 173 -10.56 4.74 6.44
CA GLN A 173 -10.29 3.32 6.18
C GLN A 173 -8.87 2.92 6.58
N SER A 174 -7.87 3.76 6.31
CA SER A 174 -6.45 3.44 6.55
C SER A 174 -5.79 4.26 7.67
N ALA A 175 -6.52 5.18 8.31
CA ALA A 175 -5.95 6.10 9.30
C ALA A 175 -6.97 6.57 10.33
N ARG A 176 -6.47 7.05 11.47
CA ARG A 176 -7.24 7.86 12.42
C ARG A 176 -6.57 9.21 12.60
N PHE A 177 -7.33 10.28 12.38
CA PHE A 177 -6.90 11.64 12.64
C PHE A 177 -7.38 12.09 13.99
N PHE A 178 -6.58 12.91 14.67
CA PHE A 178 -7.03 13.70 15.79
C PHE A 178 -6.47 15.12 15.72
N TRP A 179 -7.26 16.06 16.21
CA TRP A 179 -6.90 17.46 16.22
C TRP A 179 -6.06 17.80 17.46
N THR A 180 -5.08 18.69 17.29
CA THR A 180 -4.25 19.20 18.38
C THR A 180 -4.06 20.71 18.24
N PRO A 181 -4.37 21.51 19.28
CA PRO A 181 -4.22 22.96 19.21
C PRO A 181 -2.78 23.40 18.94
N GLU A 182 -1.81 22.64 19.45
CA GLU A 182 -0.38 22.95 19.34
C GLU A 182 0.24 22.41 18.03
N GLY A 183 -0.49 21.61 17.26
CA GLY A 183 0.01 20.99 16.04
C GLY A 183 0.13 21.98 14.89
N ASN A 184 1.16 21.82 14.05
CA ASN A 184 1.28 22.52 12.78
C ASN A 184 1.73 21.54 11.67
N PRO A 185 0.79 21.02 10.84
CA PRO A 185 -0.65 21.29 10.86
C PRO A 185 -1.35 20.77 12.12
N PRO A 186 -2.54 21.28 12.49
CA PRO A 186 -3.25 20.92 13.72
C PRO A 186 -3.94 19.54 13.61
N VAL A 187 -3.37 18.63 12.83
CA VAL A 187 -3.88 17.28 12.57
C VAL A 187 -2.72 16.32 12.69
N MET A 188 -2.92 15.32 13.53
CA MET A 188 -1.94 14.27 13.81
C MET A 188 -2.60 12.91 13.57
N LEU A 189 -1.77 11.91 13.27
CA LEU A 189 -2.22 10.54 13.06
C LEU A 189 -1.99 9.69 14.30
N GLU A 190 -2.92 8.79 14.56
CA GLU A 190 -2.68 7.66 15.45
C GLU A 190 -1.67 6.69 14.79
N GLU A 191 -0.88 6.02 15.63
CA GLU A 191 -0.07 4.87 15.23
C GLU A 191 -0.94 3.62 15.03
N ILE A 192 -1.90 3.71 14.10
CA ILE A 192 -2.90 2.67 13.85
C ILE A 192 -2.28 1.34 13.39
N GLY A 193 -1.11 1.39 12.74
CA GLY A 193 -0.36 0.19 12.35
C GLY A 193 0.23 -0.53 13.55
N ARG A 194 0.79 0.22 14.52
CA ARG A 194 1.21 -0.33 15.82
C ARG A 194 0.05 -0.97 16.57
N VAL A 195 -1.06 -0.23 16.70
CA VAL A 195 -2.27 -0.70 17.39
C VAL A 195 -2.75 -2.04 16.80
N TYR A 196 -2.87 -2.14 15.48
CA TYR A 196 -3.31 -3.38 14.85
C TYR A 196 -2.29 -4.51 15.01
N TRP A 197 -1.00 -4.23 14.80
CA TRP A 197 0.05 -5.22 14.89
C TRP A 197 0.09 -5.87 16.28
N GLU A 198 0.06 -5.06 17.34
CA GLU A 198 0.07 -5.53 18.72
C GLU A 198 -1.15 -6.43 19.04
N LEU A 199 -2.35 -6.03 18.61
CA LEU A 199 -3.55 -6.85 18.77
C LEU A 199 -3.44 -8.20 18.05
N SER A 200 -2.90 -8.21 16.84
CA SER A 200 -2.73 -9.44 16.07
C SER A 200 -1.77 -10.45 16.71
N GLN A 201 -0.75 -9.97 17.45
CA GLN A 201 0.16 -10.84 18.19
C GLN A 201 -0.54 -11.48 19.39
N VAL A 202 -1.40 -10.74 20.10
CA VAL A 202 -2.16 -11.27 21.23
C VAL A 202 -3.11 -12.38 20.79
N ASP A 203 -3.84 -12.17 19.70
CA ASP A 203 -4.78 -13.17 19.18
C ASP A 203 -4.08 -14.46 18.74
N ASN A 204 -2.91 -14.34 18.10
CA ASN A 204 -2.10 -15.50 17.72
C ASN A 204 -1.64 -16.29 18.96
N ASN A 205 -1.12 -15.62 19.99
CA ASN A 205 -0.68 -16.27 21.21
C ASN A 205 -1.83 -17.01 21.93
N LEU A 206 -3.02 -16.39 21.97
CA LEU A 206 -4.22 -17.02 22.56
C LEU A 206 -4.71 -18.24 21.77
N ALA A 207 -4.48 -18.27 20.45
CA ALA A 207 -4.82 -19.42 19.61
C ALA A 207 -3.85 -20.59 19.81
N GLU A 208 -2.55 -20.31 19.97
CA GLU A 208 -1.52 -21.31 20.26
C GLU A 208 -1.77 -22.00 21.62
N ASP A 209 -2.04 -21.23 22.68
CA ASP A 209 -2.34 -21.74 24.02
C ASP A 209 -3.54 -22.71 24.03
N LYS A 210 -4.61 -22.37 23.27
CA LYS A 210 -5.80 -23.23 23.16
C LYS A 210 -5.50 -24.53 22.40
N GLY A 211 -4.70 -24.45 21.34
CA GLY A 211 -4.30 -25.63 20.56
C GLY A 211 -3.43 -26.61 21.34
N GLU A 212 -2.60 -26.12 22.28
CA GLU A 212 -1.78 -26.96 23.16
C GLU A 212 -2.62 -27.61 24.27
N ALA A 213 -3.59 -26.88 24.84
CA ALA A 213 -4.51 -27.42 25.84
C ALA A 213 -5.40 -28.56 25.29
N GLU A 214 -5.81 -28.49 24.02
CA GLU A 214 -6.63 -29.52 23.38
C GLU A 214 -5.82 -30.76 22.95
N LYS A 215 -4.54 -30.62 22.62
CA LYS A 215 -3.66 -31.76 22.28
C LYS A 215 -3.25 -32.59 23.50
N ASN A 216 -3.33 -32.03 24.70
CA ASN A 216 -2.94 -32.67 25.96
C ASN A 216 -4.12 -33.33 26.69
N LYS A 217 -5.26 -33.54 26.01
CA LYS A 217 -6.47 -34.18 26.55
C LYS A 217 -6.85 -35.41 25.72
#